data_AF-A0A927ANG4-F1
#
_entry.id   AF-A0A927ANG4-F1
#
_cell.length_a   1.000
_cell.length_b   1.000
_cell.length_c   1.000
_cell.angle_alpha   90.00
_cell.angle_beta   90.00
_cell.angle_gamma   90.00
#
_symmetry.space_group_name_H-M   'P 1'
#
loop_
_entity.id
_entity.type
_entity.pdbx_description
1 polymer ?
#
loop_
_entity_poly.entity_id
_entity_poly.type
_entity_poly.pdbx_seq_one_letter_code
_entity_poly.pdbx_strand_id
1 'polypeptide(L)'
;MNRERLVELEKQYQMLQKQLSGKEKSKILAPLEEQERIQQQIDEVIQPQLKEWKQRYASALAEAVEIEELTESQAEVVVGEIVEEIQQAQPNAPTERQTEILEQILAKLNEPGTPATAKVKWAVKSTPPFVEVG
;
A
#
# COMPACT_ATOMS: atom_id res chain seq x y z
N MET A 1 -8.59 18.72 -3.29
CA MET A 1 -7.85 17.95 -4.32
C MET A 1 -8.81 17.61 -5.47
N ASN A 2 -8.39 17.60 -6.75
CA ASN A 2 -9.33 17.45 -7.88
C ASN A 2 -9.41 15.99 -8.37
N ARG A 3 -10.62 15.49 -8.61
CA ARG A 3 -10.91 14.08 -8.97
C ARG A 3 -10.11 13.59 -10.20
N GLU A 4 -9.83 14.49 -11.13
CA GLU A 4 -9.01 14.24 -12.33
C GLU A 4 -7.58 13.79 -11.98
N ARG A 5 -6.99 14.35 -10.92
CA ARG A 5 -5.63 13.98 -10.48
C ARG A 5 -5.59 12.58 -9.87
N LEU A 6 -6.63 12.20 -9.12
CA LEU A 6 -6.76 10.85 -8.57
C LEU A 6 -6.87 9.80 -9.68
N VAL A 7 -7.68 10.09 -10.71
CA VAL A 7 -7.84 9.21 -11.88
C VAL A 7 -6.52 9.02 -12.63
N GLU A 8 -5.72 10.09 -12.81
CA GLU A 8 -4.43 9.97 -13.47
C GLU A 8 -3.44 9.15 -12.62
N LEU A 9 -3.37 9.39 -11.31
CA LEU A 9 -2.53 8.60 -10.40
C LEU A 9 -2.91 7.11 -10.42
N GLU A 10 -4.20 6.80 -10.40
CA GLU A 10 -4.72 5.44 -10.49
C GLU A 10 -4.28 4.76 -11.80
N LYS A 11 -4.42 5.48 -12.92
CA LYS A 11 -4.04 4.97 -14.23
C LYS A 11 -2.55 4.64 -14.31
N GLN A 12 -1.69 5.52 -13.77
CA GLN A 12 -0.25 5.29 -13.73
C GLN A 12 0.12 4.09 -12.85
N TYR A 13 -0.51 3.99 -11.67
CA TYR A 13 -0.33 2.85 -10.77
C TYR A 13 -0.75 1.52 -11.44
N GLN A 14 -1.95 1.47 -12.03
CA GLN A 14 -2.45 0.30 -12.75
C GLN A 14 -1.57 -0.07 -13.95
N MET A 15 -1.01 0.91 -14.66
CA MET A 15 -0.07 0.65 -15.76
C MET A 15 1.20 -0.04 -15.26
N LEU A 16 1.79 0.42 -14.15
CA LEU A 16 2.97 -0.20 -13.56
C LEU A 16 2.68 -1.61 -13.03
N GLN A 17 1.51 -1.84 -12.41
CA GLN A 17 1.08 -3.19 -12.01
C GLN A 17 1.00 -4.14 -13.22
N LYS A 18 0.48 -3.66 -14.35
CA LYS A 18 0.43 -4.45 -15.59
C LYS A 18 1.83 -4.75 -16.13
N GLN A 19 2.76 -3.79 -16.06
CA GLN A 19 4.15 -3.99 -16.47
C GLN A 19 4.85 -5.02 -15.56
N LEU A 20 4.63 -4.96 -14.25
CA LEU A 20 5.15 -5.93 -13.29
C LEU A 20 4.65 -7.34 -13.65
N SER A 21 3.34 -7.53 -13.75
CA SER A 21 2.75 -8.83 -14.10
C SER A 21 3.26 -9.34 -15.46
N GLY A 22 3.43 -8.44 -16.42
CA GLY A 22 4.03 -8.77 -17.71
C GLY A 22 5.46 -9.28 -17.58
N LYS A 23 6.31 -8.61 -16.80
CA LYS A 23 7.70 -9.02 -16.59
C LYS A 23 7.84 -10.28 -15.75
N GLU A 24 7.00 -10.48 -14.74
CA GLU A 24 6.97 -11.73 -13.96
C GLU A 24 6.66 -12.92 -14.87
N LYS A 25 5.65 -12.79 -15.75
CA LYS A 25 5.34 -13.81 -16.76
C LYS A 25 6.51 -14.01 -17.72
N SER A 26 7.11 -12.94 -18.22
CA SER A 26 8.28 -13.04 -19.09
C SER A 26 9.46 -13.73 -18.42
N LYS A 27 9.70 -13.49 -17.12
CA LYS A 27 10.74 -14.17 -16.35
C LYS A 27 10.50 -15.68 -16.30
N ILE A 28 9.27 -16.10 -16.01
CA ILE A 28 8.89 -17.52 -15.93
C ILE A 28 9.12 -18.23 -17.27
N LEU A 29 8.85 -17.53 -18.39
CA LEU A 29 8.96 -18.08 -19.74
C LEU A 29 10.35 -17.95 -20.37
N ALA A 30 11.23 -17.14 -19.79
CA ALA A 30 12.55 -16.86 -20.33
C ALA A 30 13.56 -17.99 -20.05
N PRO A 31 14.57 -18.16 -20.92
CA PRO A 31 15.74 -18.98 -20.62
C PRO A 31 16.41 -18.54 -19.31
N LEU A 32 17.04 -19.48 -18.60
CA LEU A 32 17.62 -19.24 -17.27
C LEU A 32 18.61 -18.07 -17.27
N GLU A 33 19.43 -17.97 -18.31
CA GLU A 33 20.41 -16.90 -18.52
C GLU A 33 19.78 -15.49 -18.63
N GLU A 34 18.50 -15.39 -18.98
CA GLU A 34 17.78 -14.12 -19.07
C GLU A 34 16.96 -13.80 -17.82
N GLN A 35 16.70 -14.79 -16.96
CA GLN A 35 15.84 -14.60 -15.80
C GLN A 35 16.43 -13.60 -14.80
N GLU A 36 17.75 -13.62 -14.60
CA GLU A 36 18.43 -12.67 -13.71
C GLU A 36 18.29 -11.23 -14.22
N ARG A 37 18.48 -11.01 -15.53
CA ARG A 37 18.30 -9.69 -16.14
C ARG A 37 16.87 -9.20 -15.99
N ILE A 38 15.87 -10.06 -16.19
CA ILE A 38 14.47 -9.68 -16.02
C ILE A 38 14.15 -9.40 -14.55
N GLN A 39 14.71 -10.19 -13.63
CA GLN A 39 14.57 -9.96 -12.19
C GLN A 39 15.17 -8.61 -11.78
N GLN A 40 16.38 -8.27 -12.24
CA GLN A 40 16.99 -6.96 -12.00
C GLN A 40 16.11 -5.81 -12.50
N GLN A 41 15.48 -5.95 -13.68
CA GLN A 41 14.54 -4.93 -14.16
C GLN A 41 13.30 -4.80 -13.28
N ILE A 42 12.80 -5.90 -12.72
CA ILE A 42 11.70 -5.87 -11.76
C ILE A 42 12.14 -5.11 -10.50
N ASP A 43 13.29 -5.49 -9.93
CA ASP A 43 13.74 -5.01 -8.61
C ASP A 43 14.26 -3.58 -8.64
N GLU A 44 15.02 -3.19 -9.67
CA GLU A 44 15.69 -1.89 -9.72
C GLU A 44 14.85 -0.79 -10.39
N VAL A 45 13.86 -1.17 -11.21
CA VAL A 45 13.09 -0.21 -12.02
C VAL A 45 11.60 -0.26 -11.68
N ILE A 46 10.97 -1.44 -11.78
CA ILE A 46 9.51 -1.51 -11.68
C ILE A 46 9.06 -1.39 -10.23
N GLN A 47 9.66 -2.13 -9.28
CA GLN A 47 9.24 -2.09 -7.88
C GLN A 47 9.42 -0.71 -7.23
N PRO A 48 10.54 0.01 -7.40
CA PRO A 48 10.71 1.34 -6.82
C PRO A 48 9.68 2.33 -7.36
N GLN A 49 9.41 2.31 -8.67
CA GLN A 49 8.37 3.15 -9.27
C GLN A 49 6.98 2.75 -8.76
N LEU A 50 6.68 1.46 -8.71
CA LEU A 50 5.39 0.98 -8.24
C LEU A 50 5.12 1.44 -6.81
N LYS A 51 6.13 1.39 -5.93
CA LYS A 51 6.06 1.90 -4.56
C LYS A 51 5.78 3.40 -4.52
N GLU A 52 6.56 4.20 -5.28
CA GLU A 52 6.36 5.66 -5.35
C GLU A 52 4.95 6.04 -5.83
N TRP A 53 4.45 5.37 -6.87
CA TRP A 53 3.12 5.65 -7.42
C TRP A 53 1.99 5.13 -6.52
N LYS A 54 2.20 4.00 -5.83
CA LYS A 54 1.26 3.48 -4.83
C LYS A 54 1.08 4.46 -3.67
N GLN A 55 2.18 4.98 -3.13
CA GLN A 55 2.21 6.02 -2.11
C GLN A 55 1.42 7.25 -2.55
N ARG A 56 1.78 7.81 -3.71
CA ARG A 56 1.10 9.00 -4.25
C ARG A 56 -0.40 8.77 -4.46
N TYR A 57 -0.78 7.61 -4.97
CA TYR A 57 -2.19 7.28 -5.18
C TYR A 57 -2.93 7.15 -3.85
N ALA A 58 -2.35 6.48 -2.85
CA ALA A 58 -2.97 6.32 -1.55
C ALA A 58 -3.11 7.63 -0.78
N SER A 59 -2.09 8.48 -0.76
CA SER A 59 -2.18 9.81 -0.13
C SER A 59 -3.27 10.66 -0.77
N ALA A 60 -3.30 10.66 -2.11
CA ALA A 60 -4.35 11.33 -2.87
C ALA A 60 -5.75 10.77 -2.56
N LEU A 61 -5.85 9.44 -2.43
CA LEU A 61 -7.11 8.76 -2.12
C LEU A 61 -7.60 9.10 -0.70
N ALA A 62 -6.70 9.14 0.28
CA ALA A 62 -7.00 9.50 1.67
C ALA A 62 -7.49 10.95 1.80
N GLU A 63 -6.99 11.87 0.97
CA GLU A 63 -7.44 13.27 0.94
C GLU A 63 -8.80 13.46 0.24
N ALA A 64 -9.18 12.56 -0.66
CA ALA A 64 -10.26 12.79 -1.60
C ALA A 64 -11.54 12.00 -1.32
N VAL A 65 -11.48 10.94 -0.50
CA VAL A 65 -12.55 9.95 -0.40
C VAL A 65 -12.93 9.69 1.05
N GLU A 66 -14.22 9.81 1.36
CA GLU A 66 -14.75 9.33 2.63
C GLU A 66 -14.65 7.81 2.68
N ILE A 67 -14.31 7.25 3.85
CA ILE A 67 -14.06 5.81 4.02
C ILE A 67 -15.25 4.94 3.56
N GLU A 68 -16.47 5.50 3.56
CA GLU A 68 -17.69 4.83 3.11
C GLU A 68 -17.77 4.66 1.58
N GLU A 69 -17.05 5.49 0.81
CA GLU A 69 -17.03 5.48 -0.65
C GLU A 69 -15.85 4.68 -1.25
N LEU A 70 -14.95 4.16 -0.41
CA LEU A 70 -13.82 3.35 -0.85
C LEU A 70 -14.29 2.01 -1.45
N THR A 71 -13.88 1.74 -2.70
CA THR A 71 -13.97 0.40 -3.28
C THR A 71 -12.96 -0.55 -2.63
N GLU A 72 -13.19 -1.86 -2.79
CA GLU A 72 -12.29 -2.87 -2.21
C GLU A 72 -10.85 -2.73 -2.71
N SER A 73 -10.66 -2.55 -4.03
CA SER A 73 -9.34 -2.35 -4.64
C SER A 73 -8.64 -1.07 -4.15
N GLN A 74 -9.41 -0.01 -3.88
CA GLN A 74 -8.88 1.22 -3.31
C GLN A 74 -8.46 1.04 -1.85
N ALA A 75 -9.30 0.36 -1.07
CA ALA A 75 -9.01 0.04 0.31
C ALA A 75 -7.78 -0.86 0.45
N GLU A 76 -7.55 -1.82 -0.45
CA GLU A 76 -6.34 -2.64 -0.46
C GLU A 76 -5.07 -1.80 -0.60
N VAL A 77 -5.09 -0.79 -1.47
CA VAL A 77 -3.95 0.12 -1.64
C VAL A 77 -3.69 0.92 -0.36
N VAL A 78 -4.75 1.45 0.26
CA VAL A 78 -4.67 2.21 1.52
C VAL A 78 -4.16 1.33 2.67
N VAL A 79 -4.69 0.11 2.82
CA VAL A 79 -4.22 -0.85 3.84
C VAL A 79 -2.74 -1.13 3.66
N GLY A 80 -2.29 -1.35 2.42
CA GLY A 80 -0.90 -1.64 2.12
C GLY A 80 0.04 -0.49 2.50
N GLU A 81 -0.36 0.76 2.32
CA GLU A 81 0.42 1.93 2.74
C GLU A 81 0.42 2.11 4.26
N ILE A 82 -0.73 1.98 4.92
CA ILE A 82 -0.80 2.08 6.38
C ILE A 82 0.07 1.01 7.05
N VAL A 83 0.05 -0.22 6.55
CA VAL A 83 0.92 -1.30 7.06
C VAL A 83 2.39 -0.94 6.90
N GLU A 84 2.78 -0.41 5.74
CA GLU A 84 4.15 -0.02 5.44
C GLU A 84 4.61 1.17 6.29
N GLU A 85 3.77 2.19 6.46
CA GLU A 85 4.01 3.33 7.34
C GLU A 85 4.16 2.88 8.79
N ILE A 86 3.29 2.02 9.31
CA ILE A 86 3.42 1.51 10.70
C ILE A 86 4.72 0.70 10.87
N GLN A 87 5.09 -0.09 9.87
CA GLN A 87 6.35 -0.86 9.89
C GLN A 87 7.59 0.06 9.88
N GLN A 88 7.55 1.17 9.13
CA GLN A 88 8.64 2.15 9.06
C GLN A 88 8.65 3.11 10.25
N ALA A 89 7.48 3.43 10.80
CA ALA A 89 7.28 4.39 11.89
C ALA A 89 7.55 3.80 13.27
N GLN A 90 8.08 2.57 13.38
CA GLN A 90 8.59 2.05 14.65
C GLN A 90 9.51 3.11 15.27
N PRO A 91 9.11 3.74 16.39
CA PRO A 91 9.85 4.88 16.88
C PRO A 91 11.24 4.45 17.36
N ASN A 92 12.17 5.40 17.43
CA ASN A 92 13.47 5.14 18.08
C ASN A 92 13.32 4.80 19.59
N ALA A 93 12.13 5.03 20.19
CA ALA A 93 11.73 4.56 21.52
C ALA A 93 10.19 4.66 21.73
N PRO A 94 9.36 3.75 21.20
CA PRO A 94 7.95 3.67 21.56
C PRO A 94 7.81 3.26 23.03
N THR A 95 6.78 3.76 23.71
CA THR A 95 6.35 3.10 24.95
C THR A 95 5.77 1.73 24.63
N GLU A 96 5.91 0.74 25.52
CA GLU A 96 5.38 -0.62 25.32
C GLU A 96 3.91 -0.61 24.89
N ARG A 97 3.11 0.29 25.48
CA ARG A 97 1.70 0.48 25.14
C ARG A 97 1.47 0.98 23.70
N GLN A 98 2.35 1.84 23.17
CA GLN A 98 2.25 2.30 21.78
C GLN A 98 2.62 1.19 20.81
N THR A 99 3.66 0.41 21.12
CA THR A 99 4.05 -0.77 20.32
C THR A 99 2.93 -1.80 20.28
N GLU A 100 2.35 -2.15 21.42
CA GLU A 100 1.24 -3.12 21.50
C GLU A 100 0.03 -2.69 20.66
N ILE A 101 -0.30 -1.41 20.65
CA ILE A 101 -1.43 -0.90 19.86
C ILE A 101 -1.10 -0.95 18.37
N LEU A 102 0.11 -0.56 17.96
CA LEU A 102 0.54 -0.65 16.56
C LEU A 102 0.59 -2.10 16.07
N GLU A 103 1.04 -3.03 16.91
CA GLU A 103 1.05 -4.47 16.60
C GLU A 103 -0.37 -5.03 16.47
N GLN A 104 -1.31 -4.64 17.33
CA GLN A 104 -2.72 -5.02 17.21
C GLN A 104 -3.34 -4.48 15.92
N ILE A 105 -3.01 -3.24 15.55
CA ILE A 105 -3.47 -2.64 14.29
C ILE A 105 -2.88 -3.41 13.10
N LEU A 106 -1.58 -3.66 13.10
CA LEU A 106 -0.90 -4.45 12.07
C LEU A 106 -1.49 -5.86 11.94
N ALA A 107 -1.74 -6.53 13.06
CA ALA A 107 -2.32 -7.87 13.06
C ALA A 107 -3.71 -7.89 12.41
N LYS A 108 -4.53 -6.86 12.67
CA LYS A 108 -5.86 -6.73 12.08
C LYS A 108 -5.83 -6.32 10.61
N LEU A 109 -4.93 -5.43 10.22
CA LEU A 109 -4.73 -5.05 8.82
C LEU A 109 -4.21 -6.24 7.98
N ASN A 110 -3.41 -7.13 8.58
CA ASN A 110 -2.89 -8.33 7.92
C ASN A 110 -3.80 -9.56 8.04
N GLU A 111 -4.97 -9.47 8.68
CA GLU A 111 -5.88 -10.61 8.88
C GLU A 111 -6.37 -11.14 7.52
N PRO A 112 -6.10 -12.41 7.16
CA PRO A 112 -6.54 -12.97 5.89
C PRO A 112 -8.06 -13.18 5.87
N GLY A 113 -8.69 -12.97 4.72
CA GLY A 113 -10.13 -13.20 4.53
C GLY A 113 -11.04 -12.05 5.00
N THR A 114 -10.51 -11.04 5.68
CA THR A 114 -11.26 -9.82 6.01
C THR A 114 -11.16 -8.81 4.86
N PRO A 115 -12.29 -8.22 4.38
CA PRO A 115 -12.26 -7.20 3.34
C PRO A 115 -11.39 -6.00 3.72
N ALA A 116 -10.61 -5.47 2.79
CA ALA A 116 -9.76 -4.31 2.96
C ALA A 116 -10.55 -3.07 3.38
N THR A 117 -11.75 -2.87 2.82
CA THR A 117 -12.67 -1.80 3.25
C THR A 117 -13.02 -1.91 4.74
N ALA A 118 -13.25 -3.12 5.25
CA ALA A 118 -13.52 -3.36 6.66
C ALA A 118 -12.28 -3.10 7.53
N LYS A 119 -11.09 -3.47 7.05
CA LYS A 119 -9.81 -3.22 7.71
C LYS A 119 -9.51 -1.73 7.87
N VAL A 120 -9.68 -0.93 6.81
CA VAL A 120 -9.53 0.54 6.88
C VAL A 120 -10.50 1.14 7.88
N LYS A 121 -11.79 0.76 7.81
CA LYS A 121 -12.82 1.23 8.75
C LYS A 121 -12.49 0.91 10.20
N TRP A 122 -11.99 -0.29 10.46
CA TRP A 122 -11.57 -0.70 11.79
C TRP A 122 -10.35 0.10 12.25
N ALA A 123 -9.31 0.23 11.42
CA ALA A 123 -8.08 0.93 11.78
C ALA A 123 -8.35 2.40 12.16
N VAL A 124 -9.18 3.10 11.39
CA VAL A 124 -9.58 4.49 11.70
C VAL A 124 -10.35 4.58 13.01
N LYS A 125 -11.26 3.64 13.29
CA LYS A 125 -12.00 3.61 14.57
C LYS A 125 -11.14 3.21 15.77
N SER A 126 -10.09 2.42 15.52
CA SER A 126 -9.19 1.90 16.55
C SER A 126 -7.93 2.74 16.73
N THR A 127 -7.76 3.81 15.93
CA THR A 127 -6.66 4.77 16.07
C THR A 127 -6.86 5.55 17.37
N PRO A 128 -5.93 5.45 18.34
CA PRO A 128 -6.05 6.18 19.60
C PRO A 128 -5.90 7.70 19.42
N PRO A 129 -6.48 8.52 20.32
CA PRO A 129 -6.41 9.99 20.23
C PRO A 129 -5.00 10.59 20.43
N PHE A 130 -3.97 9.81 20.75
CA PHE A 130 -2.58 10.30 20.78
C PHE A 130 -1.88 10.21 19.41
N VAL A 131 -2.53 9.60 18.42
CA VAL A 131 -2.16 9.69 17.01
C VAL A 131 -2.98 10.84 16.40
N GLU A 132 -2.98 12.00 17.05
CA GLU A 132 -3.38 13.24 16.38
C GLU A 132 -2.25 13.60 15.42
N VAL A 133 -2.55 13.44 14.13
CA VAL A 133 -1.69 13.85 13.03
C VAL A 133 -1.51 15.37 13.14
N GLY A 134 -0.31 15.80 13.51
CA GLY A 134 0.18 17.15 13.27
C GLY A 134 0.73 17.29 11.85
#